data_AF-Q4UHN6-F1
#
_entry.id   AF-Q4UHN6-F1
#
_cell.length_a   1.000
_cell.length_b   1.000
_cell.length_c   1.000
_cell.angle_alpha   90.00
_cell.angle_beta   90.00
_cell.angle_gamma   90.00
#
_symmetry.space_group_name_H-M   'P 1'
#
loop_
_entity.id
_entity.type
_entity.pdbx_description
1 polymer ?
#
loop_
_entity_poly.entity_id
_entity_poly.type
_entity_poly.pdbx_seq_one_letter_code
_entity_poly.pdbx_strand_id
1 'polypeptide(L)'
;MSYKSRGSHKKFTPKGRSRYVASDDEIIARNQEILNLEQSEGSDSNESSDDSENEVPETNTRVSNEFEPLIEVNNPNKTKNSVEKTVELSRREKEELRRQKFERDKMKLMAEGKLATAKADLAR
;
A
#
# COMPACT_ATOMS: atom_id res chain seq x y z
N MET A 1 -14.48 -34.51 58.53
CA MET A 1 -14.11 -34.40 57.10
C MET A 1 -14.69 -33.10 56.57
N SER A 2 -13.87 -32.05 56.38
CA SER A 2 -14.32 -30.76 55.85
C SER A 2 -13.79 -30.57 54.42
N TYR A 3 -14.71 -30.42 53.47
CA TYR A 3 -14.37 -30.15 52.07
C TYR A 3 -14.05 -28.67 51.93
N LYS A 4 -12.77 -28.38 51.66
CA LYS A 4 -12.29 -27.02 51.36
C LYS A 4 -12.89 -26.59 50.01
N SER A 5 -13.87 -25.70 50.06
CA SER A 5 -14.42 -25.00 48.90
C SER A 5 -13.27 -24.26 48.20
N ARG A 6 -12.96 -24.67 46.97
CA ARG A 6 -11.94 -24.02 46.14
C ARG A 6 -12.55 -22.72 45.65
N GLY A 7 -11.94 -21.60 46.05
CA GLY A 7 -12.40 -20.26 45.71
C GLY A 7 -12.71 -20.10 44.22
N SER A 8 -13.77 -19.35 43.93
CA SER A 8 -14.18 -19.08 42.55
C SER A 8 -13.02 -18.46 41.79
N HIS A 9 -12.48 -19.22 40.83
CA HIS A 9 -11.54 -18.70 39.84
C HIS A 9 -12.28 -17.66 39.00
N LYS A 10 -12.29 -16.41 39.46
CA LYS A 10 -12.59 -15.26 38.60
C LYS A 10 -11.56 -15.31 37.49
N LYS A 11 -11.98 -15.78 36.32
CA LYS A 11 -11.14 -15.84 35.13
C LYS A 11 -10.61 -14.43 34.89
N PHE A 12 -9.30 -14.26 34.95
CA PHE A 12 -8.65 -13.01 34.55
C PHE A 12 -9.02 -12.78 33.09
N THR A 13 -10.01 -11.91 32.85
CA THR A 13 -10.26 -11.38 31.52
C THR A 13 -9.25 -10.25 31.36
N PRO A 14 -8.22 -10.38 30.50
CA PRO A 14 -7.38 -9.24 30.18
C PRO A 14 -8.32 -8.18 29.60
N LYS A 15 -8.59 -7.13 30.39
CA LYS A 15 -9.21 -5.92 29.85
C LYS A 15 -8.16 -5.34 28.91
N GLY A 16 -8.26 -5.70 27.64
CA GLY A 16 -7.35 -5.23 26.60
C GLY A 16 -7.24 -3.72 26.73
N ARG A 17 -6.00 -3.20 26.69
CA ARG A 17 -5.75 -1.76 26.64
C ARG A 17 -6.54 -1.23 25.45
N SER A 18 -7.53 -0.37 25.72
CA SER A 18 -8.37 0.20 24.67
C SER A 18 -7.47 0.78 23.60
N ARG A 19 -7.65 0.35 22.35
CA ARG A 19 -6.90 0.91 21.23
C ARG A 19 -7.27 2.38 21.14
N TYR A 20 -6.31 3.24 21.43
CA TYR A 20 -6.47 4.66 21.18
C TYR A 20 -6.63 4.86 19.68
N VAL A 21 -7.74 5.45 19.27
CA VAL A 21 -7.96 5.90 17.90
C VAL A 21 -7.81 7.40 17.93
N ALA A 22 -6.74 7.91 17.31
CA ALA A 22 -6.51 9.34 17.24
C ALA A 22 -7.65 10.02 16.48
N SER A 23 -8.04 11.21 16.93
CA SER A 23 -8.97 12.07 16.20
C SER A 23 -8.30 12.64 14.95
N ASP A 24 -9.10 13.07 13.98
CA ASP A 24 -8.57 13.66 12.74
C ASP A 24 -7.73 14.92 13.04
N ASP A 25 -8.15 15.72 14.03
CA ASP A 25 -7.43 16.92 14.47
C ASP A 25 -6.05 16.59 15.06
N GLU A 26 -5.94 15.52 15.84
CA GLU A 26 -4.65 15.05 16.39
C GLU A 26 -3.70 14.56 15.30
N ILE A 27 -4.24 13.87 14.28
CA ILE A 27 -3.45 13.42 13.14
C ILE A 27 -2.92 14.62 12.35
N ILE A 28 -3.75 15.65 12.15
CA ILE A 28 -3.37 16.88 11.45
C ILE A 28 -2.27 17.62 12.23
N ALA A 29 -2.44 17.81 13.54
CA ALA A 29 -1.46 18.49 14.38
C ALA A 29 -0.10 17.78 14.37
N ARG A 30 -0.09 16.44 14.50
CA ARG A 30 1.14 15.64 14.43
C ARG A 30 1.84 15.77 13.07
N ASN A 31 1.08 15.74 11.98
CA ASN A 31 1.65 15.86 10.64
C ASN A 31 2.26 17.25 10.40
N GLN A 32 1.63 18.31 10.94
CA GLN A 32 2.17 19.67 10.88
C GLN A 32 3.47 19.82 11.68
N GLU A 33 3.56 19.20 12.85
CA GLU A 33 4.78 19.19 13.67
C GLU A 33 5.96 18.54 12.94
N ILE A 34 5.73 17.40 12.28
CA ILE A 34 6.77 16.70 11.50
C ILE A 34 7.25 17.56 10.32
N LEU A 35 6.33 18.17 9.58
CA LEU A 35 6.67 19.04 8.44
C LEU A 35 7.47 20.27 8.88
N ASN A 36 7.13 20.86 10.03
CA ASN A 36 7.85 22.01 10.57
C ASN A 36 9.27 21.62 11.03
N LEU A 37 9.45 20.42 11.59
CA LEU A 37 10.76 19.91 11.98
C LEU A 37 11.66 19.68 10.75
N GLU A 38 11.13 19.05 9.70
CA GLU A 38 11.88 18.84 8.44
C GLU A 38 12.27 20.16 7.76
N GLN A 39 11.43 21.19 7.87
CA GLN A 39 11.74 22.53 7.35
C GLN A 39 12.81 23.26 8.17
N SER A 40 12.88 23.04 9.49
CA SER A 40 13.92 23.65 10.34
C SER A 40 15.28 22.96 10.25
N GLU A 41 15.31 21.65 9.99
CA GLU A 41 16.56 20.85 9.90
C GLU A 41 17.23 20.96 8.51
N GLY A 42 16.58 21.60 7.53
CA GLY A 42 17.12 21.78 6.17
C GLY A 42 18.11 22.93 5.98
N SER A 43 18.52 23.64 7.04
CA SER A 43 19.35 24.86 6.95
C SER A 43 20.78 24.74 7.50
N ASP A 44 21.17 23.65 8.17
CA ASP A 44 22.53 23.51 8.72
C ASP A 44 23.06 22.09 8.50
N SER A 45 23.73 21.88 7.35
CA SER A 45 24.81 20.91 7.15
C SER A 45 25.34 21.02 5.72
N ASN A 46 26.28 21.95 5.51
CA ASN A 46 27.20 21.89 4.38
C ASN A 46 28.31 20.87 4.70
N GLU A 47 28.85 20.25 3.65
CA GLU A 47 30.14 19.54 3.60
C GLU A 47 30.14 18.02 3.88
N SER A 48 29.91 17.22 2.84
CA SER A 48 31.00 16.41 2.27
C SER A 48 30.61 15.93 0.87
N SER A 49 31.35 16.45 -0.11
CA SER A 49 31.55 15.83 -1.41
C SER A 49 32.02 14.39 -1.22
N ASP A 50 31.27 13.42 -1.73
CA ASP A 50 31.85 12.21 -2.31
C ASP A 50 31.01 11.82 -3.52
N ASP A 51 31.41 12.39 -4.64
CA ASP A 51 31.22 11.86 -5.98
C ASP A 51 31.90 10.48 -6.05
N SER A 52 31.16 9.45 -5.67
CA SER A 52 31.50 8.09 -6.04
C SER A 52 30.29 7.47 -6.73
N GLU A 53 30.24 7.70 -8.04
CA GLU A 53 29.72 6.74 -9.00
C GLU A 53 30.24 5.35 -8.62
N ASN A 54 29.43 4.59 -7.91
CA ASN A 54 29.56 3.15 -7.88
C ASN A 54 28.18 2.57 -8.14
N GLU A 55 27.82 2.58 -9.43
CA GLU A 55 26.83 1.68 -9.99
C GLU A 55 27.27 0.23 -9.71
N VAL A 56 26.91 -0.28 -8.55
CA VAL A 56 26.80 -1.73 -8.34
C VAL A 56 25.39 -2.11 -8.75
N PRO A 57 25.16 -2.64 -9.96
CA PRO A 57 23.91 -3.29 -10.23
C PRO A 57 23.79 -4.44 -9.24
N GLU A 58 22.73 -4.42 -8.42
CA GLU A 58 22.31 -5.57 -7.62
C GLU A 58 21.96 -6.71 -8.58
N THR A 59 23.00 -7.41 -8.99
CA THR A 59 22.90 -8.76 -9.50
C THR A 59 22.33 -9.56 -8.35
N ASN A 60 21.03 -9.82 -8.44
CA ASN A 60 20.39 -11.07 -8.08
C ASN A 60 21.42 -12.03 -7.47
N THR A 61 21.30 -12.31 -6.19
CA THR A 61 21.96 -13.40 -5.48
C THR A 61 21.62 -14.73 -6.18
N ARG A 62 22.25 -14.96 -7.32
CA ARG A 62 22.32 -16.22 -8.02
C ARG A 62 23.70 -16.71 -7.67
N VAL A 63 23.69 -17.68 -6.78
CA VAL A 63 24.71 -18.73 -6.64
C VAL A 63 25.62 -18.72 -7.86
N SER A 64 26.88 -18.36 -7.63
CA SER A 64 27.96 -18.33 -8.61
C SER A 64 28.08 -19.71 -9.26
N ASN A 65 27.33 -19.93 -10.34
CA ASN A 65 27.58 -21.00 -11.27
C ASN A 65 28.59 -20.44 -12.26
N GLU A 66 29.85 -20.84 -12.12
CA GLU A 66 30.99 -20.53 -13.01
C GLU A 66 30.82 -21.08 -14.44
N PHE A 67 29.62 -21.52 -14.81
CA PHE A 67 29.29 -22.06 -16.12
C PHE A 67 28.32 -21.13 -16.83
N GLU A 68 28.72 -20.62 -18.00
CA GLU A 68 27.80 -19.98 -18.92
C GLU A 68 26.69 -20.99 -19.30
N PRO A 69 25.41 -20.61 -19.21
CA PRO A 69 24.33 -21.51 -19.54
C PRO A 69 24.35 -21.78 -21.04
N LEU A 70 24.76 -23.01 -21.42
CA LEU A 70 24.80 -23.47 -22.81
C LEU A 70 23.44 -23.42 -23.53
N ILE A 71 22.34 -23.33 -22.78
CA ILE A 71 20.98 -23.27 -23.31
C ILE A 71 20.20 -22.17 -22.59
N GLU A 72 19.48 -21.35 -23.36
CA GLU A 72 18.57 -20.35 -22.84
C GLU A 72 17.28 -21.00 -22.30
N VAL A 73 17.07 -20.92 -20.98
CA VAL A 73 15.83 -21.39 -20.35
C VAL A 73 14.76 -20.27 -20.41
N ASN A 74 13.93 -20.31 -21.46
CA ASN A 74 12.74 -19.46 -21.56
C ASN A 74 11.55 -20.12 -20.85
N ASN A 75 11.27 -19.71 -19.62
CA ASN A 75 10.06 -20.11 -18.91
C ASN A 75 8.90 -19.16 -19.31
N PRO A 76 7.85 -19.63 -20.01
CA PRO A 76 6.75 -18.79 -20.46
C PRO A 76 5.93 -18.20 -19.31
N ASN A 77 5.97 -18.80 -18.12
CA ASN A 77 5.34 -18.27 -16.90
C ASN A 77 6.22 -17.26 -16.17
N LYS A 78 7.49 -17.09 -16.59
CA LYS A 78 8.40 -16.11 -16.04
C LYS A 78 8.31 -14.85 -16.87
N THR A 79 7.33 -14.00 -16.56
CA THR A 79 7.28 -12.65 -17.10
C THR A 79 8.54 -11.91 -16.67
N LYS A 80 9.31 -11.39 -17.62
CA LYS A 80 10.31 -10.37 -17.33
C LYS A 80 9.50 -9.18 -16.85
N ASN A 81 9.42 -8.96 -15.54
CA ASN A 81 8.72 -7.80 -15.00
C ASN A 81 9.47 -6.56 -15.51
N SER A 82 9.02 -5.98 -16.63
CA SER A 82 9.42 -4.63 -17.00
C SER A 82 8.81 -3.75 -15.92
N VAL A 83 9.64 -3.21 -15.04
CA VAL A 83 9.21 -2.24 -14.04
C VAL A 83 8.89 -0.96 -14.81
N GLU A 84 7.74 -0.94 -15.48
CA GLU A 84 7.10 0.30 -15.87
C GLU A 84 6.92 1.08 -14.58
N LYS A 85 7.58 2.23 -14.47
CA LYS A 85 7.51 3.10 -13.31
C LYS A 85 6.04 3.46 -13.08
N THR A 86 5.38 2.73 -12.19
CA THR A 86 4.02 3.04 -11.79
C THR A 86 4.09 4.37 -11.07
N VAL A 87 3.54 5.42 -11.66
CA VAL A 87 3.36 6.70 -10.98
C VAL A 87 2.59 6.40 -9.70
N GLU A 88 3.24 6.56 -8.55
CA GLU A 88 2.64 6.33 -7.24
C GLU A 88 1.62 7.42 -6.98
N LEU A 89 0.40 7.23 -7.47
CA LEU A 89 -0.69 8.16 -7.25
C LEU A 89 -1.04 8.22 -5.77
N SER A 90 -1.28 9.44 -5.28
CA SER A 90 -1.77 9.68 -3.94
C SER A 90 -3.08 8.91 -3.69
N ARG A 91 -3.36 8.55 -2.44
CA ARG A 91 -4.60 7.84 -2.06
C ARG A 91 -5.85 8.52 -2.62
N ARG A 92 -5.85 9.86 -2.61
CA ARG A 92 -6.94 10.70 -3.15
C ARG A 92 -7.08 10.53 -4.67
N GLU A 93 -5.98 10.62 -5.40
CA GLU A 93 -5.97 10.50 -6.86
C GLU A 93 -6.40 9.10 -7.32
N LYS A 94 -6.01 8.07 -6.56
CA LYS A 94 -6.42 6.69 -6.84
C LYS A 94 -7.93 6.48 -6.68
N GLU A 95 -8.54 7.13 -5.69
CA GLU A 95 -9.99 7.08 -5.48
C GLU A 95 -10.74 7.87 -6.57
N GLU A 96 -10.22 9.04 -6.95
CA GLU A 96 -10.80 9.87 -8.01
C GLU A 96 -10.78 9.17 -9.36
N LEU A 97 -9.68 8.49 -9.71
CA LEU A 97 -9.62 7.65 -10.91
C LEU A 97 -10.61 6.48 -10.86
N ARG A 98 -10.80 5.85 -9.70
CA ARG A 98 -11.79 4.78 -9.55
C ARG A 98 -13.21 5.31 -9.74
N ARG A 99 -13.51 6.49 -9.18
CA ARG A 99 -14.80 7.15 -9.35
C ARG A 99 -15.07 7.47 -10.82
N GLN A 100 -14.10 8.05 -11.51
CA GLN A 100 -14.22 8.35 -12.94
C GLN A 100 -14.42 7.10 -13.79
N LYS A 101 -13.67 6.02 -13.51
CA LYS A 101 -13.86 4.73 -14.21
C LYS A 101 -15.26 4.17 -13.98
N PHE A 102 -15.74 4.18 -12.74
CA PHE A 102 -17.08 3.72 -12.41
C PHE A 102 -18.17 4.52 -13.12
N GLU A 103 -18.06 5.85 -13.16
CA GLU A 103 -19.01 6.71 -13.88
C GLU A 103 -19.01 6.42 -15.38
N ARG A 104 -17.83 6.26 -15.99
CA ARG A 104 -17.70 5.89 -17.41
C ARG A 104 -18.34 4.53 -17.71
N ASP A 105 -18.06 3.53 -16.89
CA ASP A 105 -18.60 2.18 -17.05
C ASP A 105 -20.11 2.17 -16.87
N LYS A 106 -20.63 2.91 -15.88
CA LYS A 106 -22.06 3.09 -15.67
C LYS A 106 -22.74 3.72 -16.89
N MET A 107 -22.18 4.81 -17.44
CA MET A 107 -22.70 5.48 -18.63
C MET A 107 -22.70 4.53 -19.84
N LYS A 108 -21.62 3.75 -20.00
CA LYS A 108 -21.52 2.72 -21.04
C LYS A 108 -22.62 1.66 -20.91
N LEU A 109 -22.83 1.11 -19.70
CA LEU A 109 -23.88 0.12 -19.44
C LEU A 109 -25.29 0.69 -19.63
N MET A 110 -25.48 1.99 -19.39
CA MET A 110 -26.75 2.68 -19.65
C MET A 110 -27.01 2.76 -21.15
N ALA A 111 -26.02 3.20 -21.93
CA ALA A 111 -26.11 3.28 -23.39
C ALA A 111 -26.33 1.90 -24.05
N GLU A 112 -25.71 0.85 -23.52
CA GLU A 112 -25.91 -0.53 -23.97
C GLU A 112 -27.28 -1.13 -23.55
N GLY A 113 -28.09 -0.42 -22.76
CA GLY A 113 -29.35 -0.95 -22.27
C GLY A 113 -29.18 -2.13 -21.32
N LYS A 114 -28.03 -2.24 -20.63
CA LYS A 114 -27.78 -3.36 -19.69
C LYS A 114 -28.29 -3.05 -18.29
N LEU A 115 -28.33 -1.78 -17.90
CA LEU A 115 -28.93 -1.33 -16.64
C LEU A 115 -30.45 -1.49 -16.66
N ALA A 116 -31.05 -1.88 -15.54
CA ALA A 116 -32.49 -2.06 -15.41
C ALA A 116 -33.29 -0.80 -15.78
N THR A 117 -32.77 0.38 -15.42
CA THR A 117 -33.35 1.68 -15.80
C THR A 117 -33.33 1.89 -17.30
N ALA A 118 -32.18 1.64 -17.94
CA ALA A 118 -32.03 1.79 -19.39
C ALA A 118 -32.88 0.76 -20.18
N LYS A 119 -33.05 -0.46 -19.66
CA LYS A 119 -33.96 -1.46 -20.24
C LYS A 119 -35.41 -1.00 -20.22
N ALA A 120 -35.83 -0.42 -19.10
CA ALA A 120 -37.20 0.09 -18.96
C ALA A 120 -37.46 1.26 -19.92
N ASP A 121 -36.48 2.16 -20.09
CA ASP A 121 -36.59 3.28 -21.03
C ASP A 121 -36.62 2.82 -22.50
N LEU A 122 -35.83 1.80 -22.86
CA LEU A 122 -35.84 1.22 -24.21
C LEU A 122 -37.13 0.45 -24.55
N ALA A 123 -37.80 -0.11 -23.55
CA ALA A 123 -39.03 -0.88 -23.73
C ALA A 123 -40.29 -0.01 -23.82
N ARG A 124 -40.13 1.32 -23.71
CA ARG A 124 -41.22 2.31 -23.69
C ARG A 124 -41.39 2.98 -25.04
#